data_AF-A0A9E4T5K8-F1
#
_entry.id   AF-A0A9E4T5K8-F1
#
_cell.length_a   1.000
_cell.length_b   1.000
_cell.length_c   1.000
_cell.angle_alpha   90.00
_cell.angle_beta   90.00
_cell.angle_gamma   90.00
#
_symmetry.space_group_name_H-M   'P 1'
#
loop_
_entity.id
_entity.type
_entity.pdbx_description
1 polymer ?
#
loop_
_entity_poly.entity_id
_entity_poly.type
_entity_poly.pdbx_seq_one_letter_code
_entity_poly.pdbx_strand_id
1 'polypeptide(L)'
;MSAGSAKPGEPLTLPDHLREGLDLLFVGLNPSQYSAEVGHYFANPRNRFWQAFNLSGLVARQVTAEEDATLLDDGIGFTDVAKRPTTMGSGLRAADFRQWAPVLKEKILRFSPRLVCFHGLMAYKAYLQHGEGVKEKPQLGLQERTIGTSNVFVVPNPSPANAKYSLNDLAEWYGRLREASQR
;
A
#
# COMPACT_ATOMS: atom_id res chain seq x y z
N MET A 1 8.69 -20.99 1.52
CA MET A 1 9.97 -20.47 0.99
C MET A 1 9.96 -20.56 -0.53
N SER A 2 9.73 -19.43 -1.19
CA SER A 2 10.17 -19.21 -2.57
C SER A 2 10.22 -17.70 -2.78
N ALA A 3 11.31 -17.07 -2.33
CA ALA A 3 11.65 -15.73 -2.77
C ALA A 3 11.88 -15.83 -4.28
N GLY A 4 10.96 -15.29 -5.08
CA GLY A 4 11.10 -15.27 -6.53
C GLY A 4 12.39 -14.56 -6.89
N SER A 5 13.37 -15.31 -7.39
CA SER A 5 14.61 -14.73 -7.88
C SER A 5 14.29 -13.85 -9.10
N ALA A 6 14.63 -12.56 -9.02
CA ALA A 6 14.46 -11.63 -10.13
C ALA A 6 15.19 -12.15 -11.37
N LYS A 7 14.55 -12.08 -12.55
CA LYS A 7 15.20 -12.43 -13.81
C LYS A 7 16.35 -11.45 -14.08
N PRO A 8 17.49 -11.91 -14.63
CA PRO A 8 18.59 -11.01 -15.00
C PRO A 8 18.10 -9.90 -15.94
N GLY A 9 18.22 -8.64 -15.52
CA GLY A 9 17.82 -7.46 -16.30
C GLY A 9 16.48 -6.82 -15.92
N GLU A 10 15.68 -7.44 -15.05
CA GLU A 10 14.50 -6.78 -14.47
C GLU A 10 14.92 -5.88 -13.29
N PRO A 11 14.42 -4.63 -13.22
CA PRO A 11 14.71 -3.75 -12.09
C PRO A 11 14.19 -4.38 -10.80
N LEU A 12 15.05 -4.42 -9.78
CA LEU A 12 14.71 -4.88 -8.44
C LEU A 12 13.43 -4.17 -7.96
N THR A 13 12.40 -4.94 -7.61
CA THR A 13 11.14 -4.43 -7.06
C THR A 13 10.70 -5.28 -5.88
N LEU A 14 9.69 -4.81 -5.15
CA LEU A 14 9.14 -5.56 -4.03
C LEU A 14 8.17 -6.64 -4.51
N PRO A 15 8.29 -7.89 -4.02
CA PRO A 15 7.26 -8.90 -4.22
C PRO A 15 5.96 -8.47 -3.53
N ASP A 16 4.82 -8.89 -4.05
CA ASP A 16 3.54 -8.66 -3.36
C ASP A 16 3.34 -9.65 -2.23
N HIS A 17 2.79 -9.16 -1.12
CA HIS A 17 2.28 -10.00 -0.04
C HIS A 17 0.78 -10.16 -0.26
N LEU A 18 0.38 -11.20 -0.99
CA LEU A 18 -1.01 -11.47 -1.37
C LEU A 18 -1.37 -12.92 -1.09
N ARG A 19 -2.56 -13.13 -0.50
CA ARG A 19 -3.23 -14.43 -0.38
C ARG A 19 -4.75 -14.22 -0.42
N GLU A 20 -5.50 -15.29 -0.60
CA GLU A 20 -6.96 -15.24 -0.45
C GLU A 20 -7.33 -15.03 1.02
N GLY A 21 -8.47 -14.37 1.27
CA GLY A 21 -8.97 -14.14 2.64
C GLY A 21 -8.21 -13.07 3.42
N LEU A 22 -7.59 -12.10 2.74
CA LEU A 22 -7.04 -10.92 3.40
C LEU A 22 -8.16 -10.00 3.92
N ASP A 23 -8.05 -9.57 5.18
CA ASP A 23 -8.91 -8.53 5.76
C ASP A 23 -8.51 -7.15 5.26
N LEU A 24 -7.22 -6.94 5.04
CA LEU A 24 -6.67 -5.64 4.65
C LEU A 24 -5.52 -5.80 3.65
N LEU A 25 -5.59 -5.05 2.55
CA LEU A 25 -4.48 -4.90 1.60
C LEU A 25 -3.99 -3.46 1.63
N PHE A 26 -2.75 -3.25 2.08
CA PHE A 26 -2.09 -1.96 1.94
C PHE A 26 -1.54 -1.77 0.53
N VAL A 27 -1.85 -0.61 -0.05
CA VAL A 27 -1.41 -0.22 -1.40
C VAL A 27 -0.58 1.05 -1.30
N GLY A 28 0.74 0.91 -1.49
CA GLY A 28 1.68 2.01 -1.66
C GLY A 28 1.54 2.69 -3.02
N LEU A 29 2.21 3.84 -3.19
CA LEU A 29 2.33 4.47 -4.51
C LEU A 29 3.26 3.63 -5.40
N ASN A 30 4.47 3.41 -4.92
CA ASN A 30 5.51 2.58 -5.49
C ASN A 30 6.62 2.31 -4.45
N PRO A 31 7.46 1.28 -4.65
CA PRO A 31 8.60 1.03 -3.77
C PRO A 31 9.60 2.21 -3.78
N SER A 32 10.12 2.57 -2.61
CA SER A 32 11.35 3.35 -2.56
C SER A 32 12.53 2.49 -3.02
N GLN A 33 13.59 3.07 -3.56
CA GLN A 33 14.81 2.33 -3.91
C GLN A 33 15.34 1.53 -2.71
N TYR A 34 15.43 2.17 -1.53
CA TYR A 34 15.85 1.51 -0.31
C TYR A 34 14.98 0.30 0.04
N SER A 35 13.65 0.45 -0.01
CA SER A 35 12.72 -0.66 0.25
C SER A 35 12.91 -1.80 -0.75
N ALA A 36 13.09 -1.49 -2.04
CA ALA A 36 13.37 -2.50 -3.05
C ALA A 36 14.71 -3.22 -2.81
N GLU A 37 15.75 -2.47 -2.42
CA GLU A 37 17.09 -2.98 -2.10
C GLU A 37 17.09 -3.96 -0.93
N VAL A 38 16.40 -3.61 0.17
CA VAL A 38 16.34 -4.46 1.37
C VAL A 38 15.21 -5.48 1.34
N GLY A 39 14.31 -5.41 0.35
CA GLY A 39 13.24 -6.39 0.16
C GLY A 39 12.03 -6.24 1.07
N HIS A 40 11.85 -5.09 1.74
CA HIS A 40 10.78 -4.89 2.73
C HIS A 40 9.97 -3.62 2.51
N TYR A 41 8.64 -3.72 2.69
CA TYR A 41 7.72 -2.60 2.54
C TYR A 41 7.99 -1.53 3.60
N PHE A 42 7.96 -0.26 3.17
CA PHE A 42 8.17 0.91 4.03
C PHE A 42 9.46 0.91 4.88
N ALA A 43 10.47 0.14 4.49
CA ALA A 43 11.68 -0.09 5.29
C ALA A 43 12.59 1.14 5.54
N ASN A 44 12.43 2.23 4.77
CA ASN A 44 13.25 3.43 4.99
C ASN A 44 13.04 3.95 6.42
N PRO A 45 14.08 4.10 7.27
CA PRO A 45 13.91 4.49 8.67
C PRO A 45 13.22 5.86 8.88
N ARG A 46 13.23 6.73 7.87
CA ARG A 46 12.51 8.02 7.90
C ARG A 46 11.03 7.89 7.54
N ASN A 47 10.60 6.75 7.01
CA ASN A 47 9.21 6.45 6.76
C ASN A 47 8.50 6.15 8.08
N ARG A 48 7.36 6.79 8.30
CA ARG A 48 6.64 6.72 9.57
C ARG A 48 5.62 5.59 9.62
N PHE A 49 5.51 4.78 8.56
CA PHE A 49 4.53 3.68 8.46
C PHE A 49 4.59 2.75 9.67
N TRP A 50 5.74 2.13 9.94
CA TRP A 50 5.87 1.12 11.00
C TRP A 50 5.64 1.71 12.40
N GLN A 51 6.13 2.94 12.65
CA GLN A 51 5.87 3.64 13.91
C GLN A 51 4.37 3.91 14.09
N ALA A 52 3.69 4.43 13.06
CA ALA A 52 2.25 4.70 13.12
C ALA A 52 1.42 3.41 13.19
N PHE A 53 1.82 2.37 12.46
CA PHE A 53 1.20 1.05 12.47
C PHE A 53 1.20 0.46 13.89
N ASN A 54 2.37 0.46 14.53
CA ASN A 54 2.52 -0.05 15.89
C ASN A 54 1.77 0.79 16.94
N LEU A 55 1.69 2.11 16.75
CA LEU A 55 0.90 2.98 17.63
C LEU A 55 -0.61 2.81 17.45
N SER A 56 -1.06 2.41 16.25
CA SER A 56 -2.48 2.27 15.94
C SER A 56 -3.13 1.05 16.58
N GLY A 57 -2.33 0.03 16.92
CA GLY A 57 -2.83 -1.26 17.40
C GLY A 57 -3.66 -2.00 16.34
N LEU A 58 -3.30 -1.88 15.05
CA LEU A 58 -3.84 -2.73 13.98
C LEU A 58 -3.52 -4.21 14.24
N VAL A 59 -2.35 -4.47 14.79
CA VAL A 59 -1.92 -5.77 15.32
C VAL A 59 -1.42 -5.56 16.76
N ALA A 60 -1.61 -6.56 17.62
CA ALA A 60 -1.32 -6.44 19.06
C ALA A 60 0.20 -6.41 19.38
N ARG A 61 1.02 -7.09 18.56
CA ARG A 61 2.48 -7.10 18.69
C ARG A 61 3.11 -5.94 17.92
N GLN A 62 4.32 -5.58 18.33
CA GLN A 62 5.17 -4.71 17.52
C GLN A 62 5.62 -5.46 16.26
N VAL A 63 5.72 -4.74 15.16
CA VAL A 63 6.14 -5.27 13.85
C VAL A 63 7.19 -4.33 13.24
N THR A 64 8.29 -4.88 12.76
CA THR A 64 9.31 -4.15 11.97
C THR A 64 9.13 -4.39 10.47
N ALA A 65 9.89 -3.67 9.64
CA ALA A 65 9.84 -3.85 8.20
C ALA A 65 10.23 -5.27 7.77
N GLU A 66 11.20 -5.85 8.46
CA GLU A 66 11.72 -7.20 8.22
C GLU A 66 10.67 -8.29 8.48
N GLU A 67 9.63 -7.97 9.25
CA GLU A 67 8.54 -8.85 9.61
C GLU A 67 7.30 -8.64 8.73
N ASP A 68 7.37 -7.79 7.69
CA ASP A 68 6.22 -7.44 6.85
C ASP A 68 5.49 -8.65 6.23
N ALA A 69 6.21 -9.70 5.84
CA ALA A 69 5.63 -10.92 5.31
C ALA A 69 4.83 -11.71 6.36
N THR A 70 5.17 -11.58 7.66
CA THR A 70 4.45 -12.27 8.75
C THR A 70 3.03 -11.74 8.94
N LEU A 71 2.76 -10.51 8.49
CA LEU A 71 1.44 -9.89 8.57
C LEU A 71 0.39 -10.59 7.68
N LEU A 72 0.82 -11.44 6.74
CA LEU A 72 -0.10 -12.32 6.03
C LEU A 72 -0.88 -13.21 7.01
N ASP A 73 -0.25 -13.67 8.09
CA ASP A 73 -0.92 -14.48 9.12
C ASP A 73 -1.94 -13.66 9.93
N ASP A 74 -1.73 -12.35 10.03
CA ASP A 74 -2.66 -11.37 10.61
C ASP A 74 -3.72 -10.89 9.59
N GLY A 75 -3.80 -11.48 8.39
CA GLY A 75 -4.77 -11.11 7.36
C GLY A 75 -4.44 -9.81 6.62
N ILE A 76 -3.19 -9.32 6.72
CA ILE A 76 -2.74 -8.05 6.15
C ILE A 76 -1.73 -8.30 5.01
N GLY A 77 -2.01 -7.75 3.84
CA GLY A 77 -1.17 -7.83 2.65
C GLY A 77 -0.57 -6.50 2.22
N PHE A 78 0.35 -6.55 1.25
CA PHE A 78 1.06 -5.38 0.72
C PHE A 78 1.24 -5.46 -0.78
N THR A 79 1.04 -4.34 -1.46
CA THR A 79 1.36 -4.12 -2.87
C THR A 79 1.50 -2.62 -3.16
N ASP A 80 1.63 -2.25 -4.44
CA ASP A 80 1.75 -0.87 -4.90
C ASP A 80 0.94 -0.62 -6.17
N VAL A 81 0.58 0.65 -6.41
CA VAL A 81 -0.04 1.06 -7.69
C VAL A 81 0.94 0.91 -8.86
N ALA A 82 2.22 1.20 -8.64
CA ALA A 82 3.28 1.01 -9.63
C ALA A 82 4.47 0.25 -9.03
N LYS A 83 5.03 -0.70 -9.79
CA LYS A 83 6.16 -1.52 -9.32
C LYS A 83 7.54 -0.98 -9.68
N ARG A 84 7.65 0.15 -10.37
CA ARG A 84 8.96 0.77 -10.63
C ARG A 84 9.47 1.51 -9.39
N PRO A 85 10.63 1.14 -8.82
CA PRO A 85 11.18 1.90 -7.70
C PRO A 85 11.67 3.28 -8.13
N THR A 86 11.56 4.24 -7.21
CA THR A 86 12.07 5.60 -7.39
C THR A 86 12.62 6.15 -6.08
N THR A 87 13.56 7.09 -6.15
CA THR A 87 14.02 7.84 -4.97
C THR A 87 12.89 8.64 -4.33
N MET A 88 11.99 9.21 -5.15
CA MET A 88 10.82 9.97 -4.74
C MET A 88 9.64 9.66 -5.65
N GLY A 89 8.42 9.68 -5.11
CA GLY A 89 7.19 9.41 -5.88
C GLY A 89 6.98 10.35 -7.08
N SER A 90 7.54 11.56 -7.05
CA SER A 90 7.54 12.49 -8.20
C SER A 90 8.34 12.00 -9.40
N GLY A 91 9.19 10.97 -9.22
CA GLY A 91 9.91 10.31 -10.30
C GLY A 91 9.03 9.38 -11.15
N LEU A 92 7.80 9.08 -10.73
CA LEU A 92 6.84 8.30 -11.52
C LEU A 92 6.29 9.12 -12.71
N ARG A 93 6.01 8.41 -13.80
CA ARG A 93 5.44 8.94 -15.04
C ARG A 93 4.10 8.27 -15.29
N ALA A 94 3.25 8.91 -16.10
CA ALA A 94 1.96 8.34 -16.50
C ALA A 94 2.07 6.93 -17.13
N ALA A 95 3.20 6.62 -17.79
CA ALA A 95 3.45 5.30 -18.35
C ALA A 95 3.55 4.20 -17.27
N ASP A 96 4.12 4.52 -16.10
CA ASP A 96 4.23 3.56 -15.00
C ASP A 96 2.83 3.15 -14.51
N PHE A 97 1.94 4.12 -14.34
CA PHE A 97 0.57 3.83 -13.88
C PHE A 97 -0.25 3.12 -14.95
N ARG A 98 -0.13 3.50 -16.23
CA ARG A 98 -0.79 2.77 -17.33
C ARG A 98 -0.37 1.31 -17.40
N GLN A 99 0.89 1.01 -17.07
CA GLN A 99 1.40 -0.35 -17.04
C GLN A 99 0.88 -1.13 -15.83
N TRP A 100 0.94 -0.54 -14.64
CA TRP A 100 0.79 -1.31 -13.39
C TRP A 100 -0.59 -1.20 -12.72
N ALA A 101 -1.34 -0.11 -12.92
CA ALA A 101 -2.66 0.03 -12.29
C ALA A 101 -3.69 -1.02 -12.75
N PRO A 102 -3.74 -1.43 -14.04
CA PRO A 102 -4.57 -2.56 -14.46
C PRO A 102 -4.16 -3.88 -13.79
N VAL A 103 -2.85 -4.12 -13.64
CA VAL A 103 -2.32 -5.31 -12.95
C VAL A 103 -2.69 -5.32 -11.47
N LEU A 104 -2.66 -4.16 -10.80
CA LEU A 104 -3.16 -4.02 -9.43
C LEU A 104 -4.65 -4.34 -9.35
N LYS A 105 -5.47 -3.83 -10.28
CA LYS A 105 -6.91 -4.13 -10.33
C LYS A 105 -7.17 -5.62 -10.47
N GLU A 106 -6.48 -6.29 -11.39
CA GLU A 106 -6.59 -7.75 -11.57
C GLU A 106 -6.26 -8.51 -10.29
N LYS A 107 -5.22 -8.10 -9.55
CA LYS A 107 -4.86 -8.71 -8.26
C LYS A 107 -5.94 -8.48 -7.21
N ILE A 108 -6.46 -7.27 -7.08
CA ILE A 108 -7.53 -6.97 -6.11
C ILE A 108 -8.78 -7.78 -6.44
N LEU A 109 -9.18 -7.87 -7.72
CA LEU A 109 -10.32 -8.69 -8.13
C LEU A 109 -10.09 -10.18 -7.83
N ARG A 110 -8.89 -10.70 -8.10
CA ARG A 110 -8.55 -12.09 -7.87
C ARG A 110 -8.50 -12.47 -6.39
N PHE A 111 -7.80 -11.70 -5.57
CA PHE A 111 -7.58 -12.03 -4.15
C PHE A 111 -8.70 -11.50 -3.24
N SER A 112 -9.54 -10.60 -3.76
CA SER A 112 -10.72 -10.03 -3.11
C SER A 112 -10.52 -9.70 -1.62
N PRO A 113 -9.49 -8.90 -1.26
CA PRO A 113 -9.32 -8.48 0.13
C PRO A 113 -10.57 -7.75 0.61
N ARG A 114 -10.92 -7.89 1.89
CA ARG A 114 -12.13 -7.24 2.44
C ARG A 114 -12.05 -5.71 2.35
N LEU A 115 -10.88 -5.16 2.64
CA LEU A 115 -10.58 -3.73 2.58
C LEU A 115 -9.26 -3.46 1.85
N VAL A 116 -9.25 -2.51 0.91
CA VAL A 116 -8.04 -2.01 0.25
C VAL A 116 -7.73 -0.62 0.78
N CYS A 117 -6.53 -0.43 1.33
CA CYS A 117 -6.08 0.84 1.90
C CYS A 117 -4.99 1.48 1.05
N PHE A 118 -5.29 2.61 0.41
CA PHE A 118 -4.32 3.39 -0.35
C PHE A 118 -3.57 4.39 0.53
N HIS A 119 -2.24 4.36 0.46
CA HIS A 119 -1.38 5.32 1.15
C HIS A 119 -1.22 6.64 0.37
N GLY A 120 -2.17 7.53 0.58
CA GLY A 120 -2.20 8.88 0.05
C GLY A 120 -3.12 9.06 -1.15
N LEU A 121 -3.70 10.26 -1.25
CA LEU A 121 -4.60 10.65 -2.34
C LEU A 121 -3.96 10.51 -3.73
N MET A 122 -2.64 10.68 -3.83
CA MET A 122 -1.91 10.52 -5.10
C MET A 122 -1.97 9.07 -5.60
N ALA A 123 -1.75 8.09 -4.72
CA ALA A 123 -1.80 6.67 -5.10
C ALA A 123 -3.20 6.30 -5.58
N TYR A 124 -4.23 6.64 -4.79
CA TYR A 124 -5.60 6.29 -5.17
C TYR A 124 -6.07 7.05 -6.41
N LYS A 125 -5.72 8.34 -6.56
CA LYS A 125 -6.04 9.11 -7.78
C LYS A 125 -5.38 8.50 -9.03
N ALA A 126 -4.13 8.04 -8.92
CA ALA A 126 -3.45 7.37 -10.02
C ALA A 126 -4.14 6.04 -10.37
N TYR A 127 -4.55 5.27 -9.36
CA TYR A 127 -5.34 4.05 -9.57
C TYR A 127 -6.69 4.34 -10.24
N LEU A 128 -7.46 5.31 -9.76
CA LEU A 128 -8.73 5.70 -10.36
C LEU A 128 -8.57 6.06 -11.84
N GLN A 129 -7.55 6.86 -12.16
CA GLN A 129 -7.30 7.29 -13.53
C GLN A 129 -6.84 6.16 -14.46
N HIS A 130 -5.98 5.26 -13.97
CA HIS A 130 -5.26 4.31 -14.84
C HIS A 130 -5.71 2.85 -14.70
N GLY A 131 -6.34 2.48 -13.59
CA GLY A 131 -6.93 1.16 -13.34
C GLY A 131 -8.44 1.13 -13.55
N GLU A 132 -9.16 2.18 -13.14
CA GLU A 132 -10.62 2.30 -13.35
C GLU A 132 -11.00 3.14 -14.58
N GLY A 133 -10.10 4.01 -15.06
CA GLY A 133 -10.40 4.92 -16.17
C GLY A 133 -11.32 6.08 -15.79
N VAL A 134 -11.45 6.40 -14.49
CA VAL A 134 -12.34 7.45 -13.98
C VAL A 134 -11.56 8.65 -13.47
N LYS A 135 -12.17 9.83 -13.59
CA LYS A 135 -11.60 11.10 -13.08
C LYS A 135 -12.40 11.57 -11.87
N GLU A 136 -12.15 10.93 -10.74
CA GLU A 136 -12.75 11.27 -9.45
C GLU A 136 -11.75 12.00 -8.56
N LYS A 137 -12.26 12.84 -7.67
CA LYS A 137 -11.45 13.52 -6.65
C LYS A 137 -11.59 12.77 -5.33
N PRO A 138 -10.63 11.89 -4.98
CA PRO A 138 -10.74 11.13 -3.75
C PRO A 138 -10.57 12.01 -2.51
N GLN A 139 -11.08 11.51 -1.39
CA GLN A 139 -10.90 12.08 -0.06
C GLN A 139 -10.24 11.05 0.85
N LEU A 140 -9.76 11.46 2.02
CA LEU A 140 -9.31 10.51 3.04
C LEU A 140 -10.51 9.81 3.68
N GLY A 141 -10.31 8.58 4.16
CA GLY A 141 -11.34 7.77 4.78
C GLY A 141 -11.92 6.70 3.84
N LEU A 142 -13.06 6.15 4.26
CA LEU A 142 -13.83 5.18 3.47
C LEU A 142 -14.39 5.84 2.21
N GLN A 143 -14.31 5.15 1.08
CA GLN A 143 -14.82 5.63 -0.20
C GLN A 143 -16.15 4.95 -0.53
N GLU A 144 -17.01 5.63 -1.29
CA GLU A 144 -18.26 5.05 -1.83
C GLU A 144 -17.96 3.98 -2.89
N ARG A 145 -16.87 4.16 -3.64
CA ARG A 145 -16.44 3.23 -4.68
C ARG A 145 -15.75 2.01 -4.07
N THR A 146 -16.15 0.83 -4.53
CA THR A 146 -15.46 -0.45 -4.31
C THR A 146 -14.58 -0.81 -5.50
N ILE A 147 -13.66 -1.76 -5.30
CA ILE A 147 -12.93 -2.45 -6.37
C ILE A 147 -13.39 -3.91 -6.35
N GLY A 148 -14.29 -4.28 -7.27
CA GLY A 148 -15.04 -5.53 -7.13
C GLY A 148 -15.86 -5.50 -5.84
N THR A 149 -15.66 -6.49 -4.98
CA THR A 149 -16.29 -6.58 -3.66
C THR A 149 -15.48 -5.91 -2.54
N SER A 150 -14.26 -5.45 -2.83
CA SER A 150 -13.39 -4.84 -1.84
C SER A 150 -13.79 -3.40 -1.54
N ASN A 151 -14.03 -3.08 -0.27
CA ASN A 151 -14.16 -1.70 0.17
C ASN A 151 -12.83 -0.95 0.00
N VAL A 152 -12.88 0.37 -0.18
CA VAL A 152 -11.68 1.20 -0.35
C VAL A 152 -11.58 2.22 0.77
N PHE A 153 -10.40 2.31 1.37
CA PHE A 153 -10.05 3.32 2.37
C PHE A 153 -8.79 4.08 1.92
N VAL A 154 -8.71 5.37 2.22
CA VAL A 154 -7.54 6.19 1.87
C VAL A 154 -6.99 6.87 3.12
N VAL A 155 -5.72 6.65 3.40
CA VAL A 155 -4.99 7.26 4.52
C VAL A 155 -3.99 8.29 4.02
N PRO A 156 -3.49 9.21 4.87
CA PRO A 156 -2.36 10.05 4.48
C PRO A 156 -1.13 9.22 4.14
N ASN A 157 -0.25 9.77 3.28
CA ASN A 157 1.01 9.10 2.95
C ASN A 157 1.99 9.25 4.12
N PRO A 158 2.62 8.15 4.61
CA PRO A 158 3.51 8.17 5.78
C PRO A 158 4.94 8.68 5.47
N SER A 159 5.25 8.93 4.19
CA SER A 159 6.52 9.50 3.74
C SER A 159 6.86 10.79 4.50
N PRO A 160 8.14 11.03 4.85
CA PRO A 160 8.57 12.27 5.50
C PRO A 160 8.34 13.50 4.60
N ALA A 161 8.22 13.33 3.28
CA ALA A 161 7.87 14.43 2.37
C ALA A 161 6.46 14.98 2.61
N ASN A 162 5.59 14.22 3.27
CA ASN A 162 4.26 14.67 3.67
C ASN A 162 4.30 15.27 5.09
N ALA A 163 4.80 16.51 5.19
CA ALA A 163 4.94 17.21 6.48
C ALA A 163 3.60 17.66 7.09
N LYS A 164 2.48 17.54 6.37
CA LYS A 164 1.15 17.96 6.82
C LYS A 164 0.59 17.12 7.98
N TYR A 165 0.99 15.84 8.07
CA TYR A 165 0.47 14.91 9.06
C TYR A 165 1.59 14.50 10.00
N SER A 166 1.37 14.61 11.29
CA SER A 166 2.27 14.12 12.35
C SER A 166 2.23 12.59 12.45
N LEU A 167 3.12 12.02 13.26
CA LEU A 167 3.08 10.59 13.56
C LEU A 167 1.76 10.17 14.24
N ASN A 168 1.26 11.01 15.16
CA ASN A 168 0.00 10.75 15.86
C ASN A 168 -1.19 10.82 14.89
N ASP A 169 -1.21 11.79 13.97
CA ASP A 169 -2.26 11.85 12.94
C ASP A 169 -2.29 10.56 12.12
N LEU A 170 -1.13 10.04 11.71
CA LEU A 170 -1.03 8.79 10.97
C LEU A 170 -1.55 7.60 11.78
N ALA A 171 -1.18 7.51 13.06
CA ALA A 171 -1.66 6.47 13.96
C ALA A 171 -3.18 6.53 14.16
N GLU A 172 -3.76 7.73 14.29
CA GLU A 172 -5.21 7.91 14.36
C GLU A 172 -5.93 7.46 13.08
N TRP A 173 -5.38 7.78 11.91
CA TRP A 173 -5.93 7.29 10.63
C TRP A 173 -5.88 5.77 10.52
N TYR A 174 -4.83 5.14 11.04
CA TYR A 174 -4.73 3.68 11.09
C TYR A 174 -5.66 3.07 12.15
N GLY A 175 -5.96 3.78 13.25
CA GLY A 175 -7.02 3.40 14.18
C GLY A 175 -8.40 3.39 13.52
N ARG A 176 -8.73 4.42 12.73
CA ARG A 176 -9.97 4.46 11.92
C ARG A 176 -10.00 3.35 10.87
N LEU A 177 -8.85 3.03 10.27
CA LEU A 177 -8.72 1.91 9.35
C LEU A 177 -9.03 0.57 10.03
N ARG A 178 -8.54 0.36 11.25
CA ARG A 178 -8.86 -0.83 12.07
C ARG A 178 -10.36 -0.96 12.33
N GLU A 179 -11.02 0.14 12.69
CA GLU A 179 -12.47 0.13 12.88
C GLU A 179 -13.23 -0.22 11.59
N ALA A 180 -12.74 0.24 10.44
CA ALA A 180 -13.32 -0.09 9.14
C ALA A 180 -13.04 -1.55 8.73
N SER A 181 -11.90 -2.13 9.13
CA SER A 181 -11.53 -3.53 8.84
C SER A 181 -12.17 -4.55 9.77
N GLN A 182 -13.00 -4.13 10.73
CA GLN A 182 -13.73 -5.01 11.65
C GLN A 182 -15.24 -5.08 11.36
N ARG A 183 -15.76 -4.21 10.49
CA ARG A 183 -17.16 -4.22 10.03
C ARG A 183 -17.33 -5.18 8.87
#